data_AF-A0A820BRN3-F1
#
_entry.id   AF-A0A820BRN3-F1
#
_cell.length_a   1.000
_cell.length_b   1.000
_cell.length_c   1.000
_cell.angle_alpha   90.00
_cell.angle_beta   90.00
_cell.angle_gamma   90.00
#
_symmetry.space_group_name_H-M   'P 1'
#
loop_
_entity.id
_entity.type
_entity.pdbx_description
1 polymer ?
#
loop_
_entity_poly.entity_id
_entity_poly.type
_entity_poly.pdbx_seq_one_letter_code
_entity_poly.pdbx_strand_id
1 'polypeptide(L)'
;MLMMDEHFPRFTMGGLNEYIKGRKRYSSILQMLDVRLIKGKEAENTSSDKRYRLILSDGRNVFSSCVLGADMIDLVKNDILKNNSAVRVDQVDVCNAGVKGDRVILIIREVAVVLSGCEKIGDPAPLGIPKKQRFSTVSKSGLAEKTSNDEWQADDASSIGVVLEKA
;
A
#
# COMPACT_ATOMS: atom_id res chain seq x y z
N MET A 1 -12.43 40.12 17.33
CA MET A 1 -11.47 39.78 16.26
C MET A 1 -10.34 38.99 16.90
N LEU A 2 -10.51 37.67 16.99
CA LEU A 2 -9.46 36.77 17.50
C LEU A 2 -8.86 36.07 16.29
N MET A 3 -7.71 36.57 15.84
CA MET A 3 -6.80 35.78 15.03
C MET A 3 -6.24 34.69 15.95
N MET A 4 -6.81 33.50 15.90
CA MET A 4 -6.10 32.32 16.39
C MET A 4 -5.05 32.00 15.32
N ASP A 5 -3.78 31.98 15.73
CA ASP A 5 -2.71 31.35 14.97
C ASP A 5 -3.11 29.90 14.64
N GLU A 6 -3.72 29.70 13.47
CA GLU A 6 -3.76 28.38 12.85
C GLU A 6 -2.31 27.99 12.57
N HIS A 7 -1.73 27.26 13.50
CA HIS A 7 -0.44 26.65 13.33
C HIS A 7 -0.55 25.68 12.16
N PHE A 8 -0.11 26.13 10.99
CA PHE A 8 -0.11 25.34 9.78
C PHE A 8 0.56 23.98 10.07
N PRO A 9 -0.09 22.85 9.77
CA PRO A 9 0.38 21.54 10.18
C PRO A 9 1.74 21.26 9.54
N ARG A 10 2.68 20.81 10.36
CA ARG A 10 4.03 20.49 9.90
C ARG A 10 4.04 19.17 9.14
N PHE A 11 4.13 19.23 7.82
CA PHE A 11 4.24 18.06 6.95
C PHE A 11 5.47 17.22 7.27
N THR A 12 5.30 15.90 7.22
CA THR A 12 6.32 14.93 7.59
C THR A 12 7.20 14.58 6.39
N MET A 13 8.08 15.50 6.02
CA MET A 13 8.95 15.35 4.83
C MET A 13 9.76 14.05 4.86
N GLY A 14 9.72 13.29 3.76
CA GLY A 14 10.35 11.97 3.65
C GLY A 14 9.53 10.81 4.22
N GLY A 15 8.37 11.06 4.83
CA GLY A 15 7.52 10.03 5.43
C GLY A 15 7.11 8.93 4.45
N LEU A 16 6.82 9.27 3.18
CA LEU A 16 6.44 8.28 2.16
C LEU A 16 7.56 7.28 1.88
N ASN A 17 8.81 7.73 1.89
CA ASN A 17 9.97 6.86 1.65
C ASN A 17 10.16 5.85 2.79
N GLU A 18 9.89 6.26 4.04
CA GLU A 18 9.97 5.36 5.19
C GLU A 18 8.88 4.28 5.11
N TYR A 19 7.65 4.64 4.72
CA TYR A 19 6.58 3.65 4.49
C TYR A 19 6.96 2.63 3.43
N ILE A 20 7.45 3.08 2.26
CA ILE A 20 7.81 2.16 1.16
C ILE A 20 8.95 1.21 1.56
N LYS A 21 9.87 1.66 2.42
CA LYS A 21 10.95 0.82 2.99
C LYS A 21 10.46 -0.16 4.06
N GLY A 22 9.16 -0.17 4.38
CA GLY A 22 8.59 -1.02 5.42
C GLY A 22 8.95 -0.57 6.84
N ARG A 23 9.46 0.65 7.02
CA ARG A 23 9.75 1.17 8.34
C ARG A 23 8.46 1.67 8.97
N LYS A 24 8.19 1.25 10.21
CA LYS A 24 7.04 1.72 10.95
C LYS A 24 7.18 3.22 11.21
N ARG A 25 6.18 3.99 10.80
CA ARG A 25 6.08 5.42 11.08
C ARG A 25 4.64 5.74 11.44
N TYR A 26 4.46 6.28 12.62
CA TYR A 26 3.14 6.68 13.11
C TYR A 26 2.94 8.17 12.88
N SER A 27 1.69 8.56 12.65
CA SER A 27 1.25 9.96 12.64
C SER A 27 1.96 10.87 11.64
N SER A 28 2.24 10.39 10.43
CA SER A 28 2.81 11.23 9.38
C SER A 28 1.76 12.19 8.83
N ILE A 29 2.06 13.49 8.84
CA ILE A 29 1.24 14.51 8.18
C ILE A 29 1.61 14.57 6.70
N LEU A 30 0.66 14.22 5.83
CA LEU A 30 0.77 14.14 4.39
C LEU A 30 -0.32 14.99 3.72
N GLN A 31 -0.12 15.37 2.47
CA GLN A 31 -1.13 16.04 1.65
C GLN A 31 -1.82 15.02 0.75
N MET A 32 -3.15 15.08 0.70
CA MET A 32 -3.95 14.39 -0.30
C MET A 32 -3.94 15.21 -1.59
N LEU A 33 -3.23 14.78 -2.63
CA LEU A 33 -3.23 15.48 -3.92
C LEU A 33 -4.42 15.07 -4.79
N ASP A 34 -4.81 13.80 -4.73
CA ASP A 34 -5.94 13.26 -5.49
C ASP A 34 -6.56 12.08 -4.74
N VAL A 35 -7.89 12.02 -4.71
CA VAL A 35 -8.66 10.85 -4.29
C VAL A 35 -9.72 10.53 -5.33
N ARG A 36 -9.70 9.30 -5.85
CA ARG A 36 -10.64 8.88 -6.90
C ARG A 36 -11.02 7.42 -6.80
N LEU A 37 -12.26 7.12 -7.18
CA LEU A 37 -12.75 5.75 -7.25
C LEU A 37 -11.99 4.97 -8.34
N ILE A 38 -11.53 3.77 -8.00
CA ILE A 38 -10.97 2.82 -8.95
C ILE A 38 -12.15 2.19 -9.71
N LYS A 39 -12.28 2.55 -10.99
CA LYS A 39 -13.26 1.91 -11.87
C LYS A 39 -12.75 0.54 -12.30
N GLY A 40 -13.46 -0.52 -11.92
CA GLY A 40 -13.22 -1.89 -12.37
C GLY A 40 -14.52 -2.51 -12.88
N LYS A 41 -14.43 -3.52 -13.76
CA LYS A 41 -15.61 -4.19 -14.35
C LYS A 41 -16.54 -4.86 -13.31
N GLU A 42 -16.03 -5.11 -12.10
CA GLU A 42 -16.78 -5.75 -10.98
C GLU A 42 -17.31 -4.74 -9.95
N ALA A 43 -16.85 -3.48 -9.98
CA ALA A 43 -17.16 -2.47 -8.97
C ALA A 43 -18.55 -1.81 -9.15
N GLU A 44 -19.33 -2.24 -10.14
CA GLU A 44 -20.56 -1.55 -10.54
C GLU A 44 -21.80 -1.95 -9.72
N ASN A 45 -21.78 -3.12 -9.05
CA ASN A 45 -23.02 -3.72 -8.52
C ASN A 45 -23.11 -3.84 -6.99
N THR A 46 -22.08 -3.49 -6.21
CA THR A 46 -22.19 -3.48 -4.73
C THR A 46 -21.39 -2.34 -4.07
N SER A 47 -22.01 -1.69 -3.09
CA SER A 47 -21.40 -0.63 -2.26
C SER A 47 -20.12 -1.08 -1.54
N SER A 48 -19.99 -2.39 -1.29
CA SER A 48 -18.91 -3.02 -0.53
C SER A 48 -17.58 -3.18 -1.28
N ASP A 49 -17.53 -2.94 -2.60
CA ASP A 49 -16.29 -3.12 -3.39
C ASP A 49 -15.72 -1.81 -3.96
N LYS A 50 -16.19 -0.65 -3.46
CA LYS A 50 -15.65 0.65 -3.85
C LYS A 50 -14.24 0.82 -3.27
N ARG A 51 -13.23 0.82 -4.13
CA ARG A 51 -11.83 1.08 -3.73
C ARG A 51 -11.41 2.46 -4.21
N TYR A 52 -10.90 3.30 -3.31
CA TYR A 52 -10.41 4.63 -3.66
C TYR A 52 -8.89 4.61 -3.78
N ARG A 53 -8.39 5.06 -4.94
CA ARG A 53 -6.97 5.35 -5.15
C ARG A 53 -6.67 6.73 -4.60
N LEU A 54 -5.53 6.83 -3.92
CA LEU A 54 -5.02 8.07 -3.35
C LEU A 54 -3.71 8.44 -4.05
N ILE A 55 -3.46 9.74 -4.21
CA ILE A 55 -2.15 10.30 -4.50
C ILE A 55 -1.75 11.12 -3.29
N LEU A 56 -0.70 10.68 -2.60
CA LEU A 56 -0.22 11.32 -1.38
C LEU A 56 1.08 12.07 -1.64
N SER A 57 1.29 13.18 -0.93
CA SER A 57 2.57 13.87 -0.88
C SER A 57 3.04 14.11 0.55
N ASP A 58 4.35 14.02 0.77
CA ASP A 58 4.98 14.44 2.03
C ASP A 58 5.66 15.82 1.91
N GLY A 59 5.41 16.56 0.83
CA GLY A 59 6.04 17.84 0.50
C GLY A 59 7.39 17.73 -0.21
N ARG A 60 8.01 16.55 -0.24
CA ARG A 60 9.22 16.25 -1.04
C ARG A 60 8.96 15.18 -2.11
N ASN A 61 8.09 14.23 -1.82
CA ASN A 61 7.80 13.06 -2.61
C ASN A 61 6.31 12.98 -2.92
N VAL A 62 5.97 12.39 -4.06
CA VAL A 62 4.61 11.98 -4.41
C VAL A 62 4.57 10.45 -4.59
N PHE A 63 3.54 9.81 -4.04
CA PHE A 63 3.29 8.39 -4.26
C PHE A 63 1.83 8.13 -4.66
N SER A 64 1.63 7.42 -5.76
CA SER A 64 0.32 7.21 -6.42
C SER A 64 -0.22 5.77 -6.33
N SER A 65 0.58 4.86 -5.77
CA SER A 65 0.18 3.47 -5.49
C SER A 65 -0.36 3.35 -4.06
N CYS A 66 -1.31 4.21 -3.72
CA CYS A 66 -2.00 4.20 -2.43
C CYS A 66 -3.47 3.83 -2.62
N VAL A 67 -4.00 3.01 -1.72
CA VAL A 67 -5.43 2.63 -1.67
C VAL A 67 -5.97 2.92 -0.28
N LEU A 68 -7.16 3.49 -0.21
CA LEU A 68 -7.87 3.72 1.05
C LEU A 68 -8.45 2.39 1.56
N GLY A 69 -8.28 2.10 2.85
CA GLY A 69 -8.91 0.96 3.52
C GLY A 69 -10.44 1.09 3.52
N ALA A 70 -11.13 -0.05 3.50
CA ALA A 70 -12.60 -0.09 3.41
C ALA A 70 -13.29 0.68 4.55
N ASP A 71 -12.72 0.59 5.75
CA ASP A 71 -13.25 1.24 6.95
C ASP A 71 -13.23 2.78 6.87
N MET A 72 -12.39 3.34 6.00
CA MET A 72 -12.20 4.79 5.85
C MET A 72 -12.98 5.37 4.65
N ILE A 73 -13.71 4.55 3.88
CA ILE A 73 -14.42 4.99 2.66
C ILE A 73 -15.41 6.11 2.95
N ASP A 74 -16.08 6.07 4.11
CA ASP A 74 -17.12 7.04 4.44
C ASP A 74 -16.57 8.46 4.60
N LEU A 75 -15.27 8.62 4.90
CA LEU A 75 -14.62 9.94 4.88
C LEU A 75 -14.65 10.58 3.49
N VAL A 76 -14.51 9.78 2.42
CA VAL A 76 -14.59 10.30 1.04
C VAL A 76 -16.04 10.53 0.64
N LYS A 77 -16.95 9.61 0.99
CA LYS A 77 -18.38 9.76 0.67
C LYS A 77 -19.00 11.01 1.30
N ASN A 78 -18.56 11.36 2.50
CA ASN A 78 -19.06 12.51 3.26
C ASN A 78 -18.27 13.80 2.97
N ASP A 79 -17.43 13.83 1.93
CA ASP A 79 -16.58 14.99 1.55
C ASP A 79 -15.62 15.49 2.66
N ILE A 80 -15.36 14.65 3.66
CA ILE A 80 -14.41 14.94 4.75
C ILE A 80 -12.99 14.80 4.22
N LEU A 81 -12.70 13.68 3.54
CA LEU A 81 -11.42 13.40 2.90
C LEU A 81 -11.52 13.69 1.40
N LYS A 82 -10.89 14.79 0.97
CA LYS A 82 -10.93 15.26 -0.41
C LYS A 82 -9.57 15.75 -0.91
N ASN A 83 -9.51 16.06 -2.20
CA ASN A 83 -8.32 16.64 -2.81
C ASN A 83 -7.87 17.89 -2.04
N ASN A 84 -6.56 18.03 -1.93
CA ASN A 84 -5.85 19.07 -1.20
C ASN A 84 -6.01 19.06 0.32
N SER A 85 -6.62 18.04 0.93
CA SER A 85 -6.67 17.91 2.39
C SER A 85 -5.27 17.63 2.98
N ALA A 86 -4.95 18.21 4.12
CA ALA A 86 -3.82 17.77 4.95
C ALA A 86 -4.32 16.67 5.89
N VAL A 87 -3.63 15.53 5.93
CA VAL A 87 -4.07 14.34 6.65
C VAL A 87 -2.95 13.80 7.53
N ARG A 88 -3.30 13.35 8.73
CA ARG A 88 -2.43 12.55 9.58
C ARG A 88 -2.72 11.09 9.32
N VAL A 89 -1.71 10.35 8.90
CA VAL A 89 -1.79 8.92 8.67
C VAL A 89 -1.20 8.18 9.86
N ASP A 90 -2.05 7.41 10.54
CA ASP A 90 -1.72 6.73 11.79
C ASP A 90 -1.40 5.24 11.57
N GLN A 91 -2.05 4.60 10.60
CA GLN A 91 -1.80 3.19 10.24
C GLN A 91 -1.74 2.96 8.73
N VAL A 92 -0.66 2.31 8.28
CA VAL A 92 -0.40 1.93 6.88
C VAL A 92 0.08 0.49 6.79
N ASP A 93 -0.56 -0.31 5.94
CA ASP A 93 -0.01 -1.60 5.52
C ASP A 93 0.78 -1.43 4.21
N VAL A 94 1.91 -2.13 4.13
CA VAL A 94 2.76 -2.13 2.94
C VAL A 94 2.61 -3.49 2.24
N CYS A 95 1.97 -3.48 1.08
CA CYS A 95 1.77 -4.67 0.28
C CYS A 95 2.74 -4.70 -0.90
N ASN A 96 3.59 -5.73 -0.95
CA ASN A 96 4.42 -6.01 -2.11
C ASN A 96 3.61 -6.85 -3.10
N ALA A 97 3.14 -6.23 -4.18
CA ALA A 97 2.36 -6.86 -5.24
C ALA A 97 3.22 -7.22 -6.46
N GLY A 98 2.67 -8.06 -7.34
CA GLY A 98 3.36 -8.58 -8.53
C GLY A 98 4.15 -9.86 -8.26
N VAL A 99 4.41 -10.63 -9.31
CA VAL A 99 5.01 -11.99 -9.24
C VAL A 99 6.37 -11.99 -8.53
N LYS A 100 7.10 -10.86 -8.58
CA LYS A 100 8.42 -10.70 -7.94
C LYS A 100 8.40 -9.71 -6.76
N GLY A 101 7.23 -9.23 -6.36
CA GLY A 101 7.10 -8.12 -5.40
C GLY A 101 7.78 -6.84 -5.90
N ASP A 102 7.68 -6.60 -7.22
CA ASP A 102 8.24 -5.45 -7.93
C ASP A 102 7.35 -4.19 -7.82
N ARG A 103 6.14 -4.33 -7.27
CA ARG A 103 5.21 -3.23 -7.02
C ARG A 103 4.97 -3.11 -5.53
N VAL A 104 4.98 -1.88 -5.02
CA VAL A 104 4.60 -1.55 -3.64
C VAL A 104 3.29 -0.81 -3.68
N ILE A 105 2.35 -1.24 -2.85
CA ILE A 105 1.05 -0.59 -2.64
C ILE A 105 0.95 -0.25 -1.15
N LEU A 106 0.62 1.00 -0.84
CA LEU A 106 0.30 1.42 0.52
C LEU A 106 -1.22 1.33 0.72
N ILE A 107 -1.66 0.61 1.76
CA ILE A 107 -3.07 0.57 2.17
C ILE A 107 -3.20 1.43 3.42
N ILE A 108 -3.96 2.52 3.32
CA ILE A 108 -4.17 3.46 4.42
C ILE A 108 -5.32 2.94 5.29
N ARG A 109 -5.01 2.50 6.51
CA ARG A 109 -5.98 1.88 7.44
C ARG A 109 -6.60 2.89 8.38
N GLU A 110 -5.82 3.87 8.83
CA GLU A 110 -6.28 4.90 9.76
C GLU A 110 -5.73 6.26 9.32
N VAL A 111 -6.64 7.22 9.13
CA VAL A 111 -6.32 8.57 8.68
C VAL A 111 -7.27 9.58 9.31
N ALA A 112 -6.72 10.70 9.76
CA ALA A 112 -7.48 11.85 10.26
C ALA A 112 -7.23 13.07 9.37
N VAL A 113 -8.28 13.80 9.02
CA VAL A 113 -8.16 15.08 8.31
C VAL A 113 -7.75 16.15 9.32
N VAL A 114 -6.60 16.77 9.09
CA VAL A 114 -6.04 17.84 9.93
C VAL A 114 -6.46 19.20 9.37
N LEU A 115 -6.47 19.34 8.04
CA LEU A 115 -7.04 20.48 7.34
C LEU A 115 -7.83 19.98 6.13
N SER A 116 -9.04 20.48 5.93
CA SER A 116 -9.92 20.09 4.81
C SER A 116 -9.43 20.59 3.45
N GLY A 117 -8.49 21.53 3.44
CA GLY A 117 -7.90 22.09 2.23
C GLY A 117 -6.64 22.89 2.56
N CYS A 118 -5.62 22.75 1.73
CA CYS A 118 -4.40 23.52 1.77
C CYS A 118 -3.83 23.66 0.36
N GLU A 119 -3.05 24.70 0.10
CA GLU A 119 -2.33 24.81 -1.18
C GLU A 119 -1.35 23.65 -1.35
N LYS A 120 -0.97 23.34 -2.60
CA LYS A 120 0.03 22.29 -2.86
C LYS A 120 1.33 22.65 -2.14
N ILE A 121 1.82 21.73 -1.32
CA ILE A 121 3.00 21.98 -0.49
C ILE A 121 4.27 21.55 -1.22
N GLY A 122 5.18 22.51 -1.40
CA GLY A 122 6.47 22.31 -2.03
C GLY A 122 6.38 21.93 -3.52
N ASP A 123 7.47 21.36 -4.03
CA ASP A 123 7.55 20.80 -5.38
C ASP A 123 7.94 19.32 -5.32
N PRO A 124 7.00 18.44 -4.93
CA PRO A 124 7.31 17.06 -4.63
C PRO A 124 7.56 16.25 -5.91
N ALA A 125 8.63 15.46 -5.91
CA ALA A 125 9.01 14.60 -7.03
C ALA A 125 8.37 13.21 -6.92
N PRO A 126 8.11 12.50 -8.03
CA PRO A 126 7.64 11.12 -7.98
C PRO A 126 8.61 10.20 -7.22
N LEU A 127 8.11 9.45 -6.25
CA LEU A 127 8.90 8.50 -5.48
C LEU A 127 9.02 7.18 -6.23
N GLY A 128 10.23 6.84 -6.66
CA GLY A 128 10.54 5.54 -7.24
C GLY A 128 10.45 4.41 -6.21
N ILE A 129 10.00 3.24 -6.65
CA ILE A 129 10.04 2.03 -5.83
C ILE A 129 11.49 1.50 -5.87
N PRO A 130 12.16 1.29 -4.72
CA PRO A 130 13.48 0.71 -4.71
C PRO A 130 13.42 -0.72 -5.30
N LYS A 131 14.18 -0.96 -6.38
CA LYS A 131 14.42 -2.32 -6.88
C LYS A 131 15.11 -3.08 -5.76
N LYS A 132 14.48 -4.11 -5.19
CA LYS A 132 15.02 -4.87 -4.05
C LYS A 132 16.51 -5.11 -4.23
N GLN A 133 17.32 -4.62 -3.29
CA GLN A 133 18.65 -5.16 -3.07
C GLN A 133 18.48 -6.65 -2.82
N ARG A 134 19.10 -7.47 -3.68
CA ARG A 134 19.21 -8.91 -3.47
C ARG A 134 19.81 -9.10 -2.08
N PHE A 135 19.05 -9.67 -1.16
CA PHE A 135 19.66 -10.25 0.03
C PHE A 135 20.61 -11.33 -0.46
N SER A 136 21.91 -11.07 -0.43
CA SER A 136 22.91 -12.13 -0.58
C SER A 136 22.71 -13.05 0.61
N THR A 137 22.24 -14.27 0.35
CA THR A 137 22.32 -15.38 1.29
C THR A 137 23.75 -15.38 1.85
N VAL A 138 23.85 -15.19 3.17
CA VAL A 138 25.11 -15.35 3.89
C VAL A 138 25.61 -16.76 3.59
N SER A 139 26.66 -16.86 2.77
CA SER A 139 27.44 -18.08 2.64
C SER A 139 28.09 -18.35 3.99
N LYS A 140 27.44 -19.18 4.82
CA LYS A 140 28.13 -19.85 5.91
C LYS A 140 29.10 -20.85 5.30
N SER A 141 30.36 -20.46 5.23
CA SER A 141 31.49 -21.39 5.19
C SER A 141 31.56 -22.11 6.54
N GLY A 142 31.39 -23.44 6.56
CA GLY A 142 31.63 -24.23 7.78
C GLY A 142 30.97 -25.61 7.80
N LEU A 143 31.70 -26.60 7.26
CA LEU A 143 31.80 -28.02 7.66
C LEU A 143 30.58 -28.83 8.16
N ALA A 144 30.21 -29.79 7.30
CA ALA A 144 29.85 -31.20 7.55
C ALA A 144 28.90 -31.60 8.69
N GLU A 145 27.76 -32.21 8.32
CA GLU A 145 27.37 -33.53 8.85
C GLU A 145 26.44 -34.27 7.87
N LYS A 146 26.68 -35.59 7.73
CA LYS A 146 25.97 -36.53 6.85
C LYS A 146 24.60 -36.88 7.45
N THR A 147 23.59 -37.07 6.61
CA THR A 147 22.71 -38.26 6.67
C THR A 147 22.00 -38.51 5.35
N SER A 148 21.99 -39.80 5.03
CA SER A 148 21.38 -40.59 3.95
C SER A 148 19.98 -40.22 3.46
N ASN A 149 19.82 -40.44 2.14
CA ASN A 149 18.68 -41.00 1.39
C ASN A 149 17.27 -40.72 1.91
N ASP A 150 16.46 -40.02 1.10
CA ASP A 150 15.39 -40.73 0.39
C ASP A 150 14.98 -39.99 -0.89
N GLU A 151 14.87 -40.81 -1.92
CA GLU A 151 14.64 -40.53 -3.33
C GLU A 151 13.14 -40.44 -3.59
N TRP A 152 12.65 -39.31 -4.10
CA TRP A 152 11.34 -39.24 -4.75
C TRP A 152 11.53 -38.66 -6.14
N GLN A 153 11.60 -39.57 -7.11
CA GLN A 153 11.58 -39.27 -8.53
C GLN A 153 10.21 -38.72 -8.95
N ALA A 154 10.28 -37.87 -9.95
CA ALA A 154 9.21 -37.16 -10.61
C ALA A 154 8.24 -38.09 -11.37
N ASP A 155 7.00 -37.60 -11.47
CA ASP A 155 6.13 -37.55 -12.66
C ASP A 155 6.05 -38.79 -13.58
N ASP A 156 4.83 -39.28 -13.85
CA ASP A 156 4.03 -38.84 -15.01
C ASP A 156 2.91 -39.84 -15.37
N ALA A 157 1.92 -39.33 -16.11
CA ALA A 157 1.03 -40.03 -17.03
C ALA A 157 -0.17 -40.86 -16.50
N SER A 158 -1.33 -40.19 -16.53
CA SER A 158 -2.47 -40.55 -17.40
C SER A 158 -2.91 -42.02 -17.49
N SER A 159 -4.14 -42.31 -17.06
CA SER A 159 -5.21 -42.80 -17.96
C SER A 159 -6.56 -42.98 -17.24
N ILE A 160 -7.54 -42.21 -17.73
CA ILE A 160 -8.91 -42.59 -18.11
C ILE A 160 -9.48 -43.89 -17.52
N GLY A 161 -10.62 -43.77 -16.83
CA GLY A 161 -11.48 -44.91 -16.48
C GLY A 161 -12.81 -44.49 -15.87
N VAL A 162 -13.79 -44.20 -16.72
CA VAL A 162 -15.21 -44.01 -16.38
C VAL A 162 -15.81 -45.35 -15.93
N VAL A 163 -16.51 -45.40 -14.79
CA VAL A 163 -17.64 -46.34 -14.61
C VAL A 163 -18.73 -45.68 -13.77
N LEU A 164 -19.93 -45.71 -14.35
CA LEU A 164 -21.22 -45.30 -13.81
C LEU A 164 -21.64 -46.14 -12.60
N GLU A 165 -22.14 -45.47 -11.58
CA GLU A 165 -22.92 -46.06 -10.48
C GLU A 165 -24.34 -46.34 -10.99
N LYS A 166 -24.79 -47.59 -10.93
CA LYS A 166 -26.19 -47.97 -11.14
C LYS A 166 -26.79 -48.34 -9.79
N ALA A 167 -27.88 -47.62 -9.46
CA ALA A 167 -29.09 -47.97 -8.72
C ALA A 167 -29.00 -48.97 -7.55
#